data_AF-L2GXA7-F1
#
_entry.id   AF-L2GXA7-F1
#
_cell.length_a   1.000
_cell.length_b   1.000
_cell.length_c   1.000
_cell.angle_alpha   90.00
_cell.angle_beta   90.00
_cell.angle_gamma   90.00
#
_symmetry.space_group_name_H-M   'P 1'
#
loop_
_entity.id
_entity.type
_entity.pdbx_description
1 polymer ?
#
loop_
_entity_poly.entity_id
_entity_poly.type
_entity_poly.pdbx_seq_one_letter_code
_entity_poly.pdbx_strand_id
1 'polypeptide(L)'
;MAKIHKPKPKLSKAALTTLQKQLSTLLERQKQLMKRKNELENEIYKYETEYLESGQGYPLTNTLDFYLGQRHEKKKYVVQAKDRIFSTLLPRIYR
;
A
#
# COMPACT_ATOMS: atom_id res chain seq x y z
N MET A 1 -0.01 -55.94 -10.92
CA MET A 1 -0.48 -55.26 -9.70
C MET A 1 -1.49 -54.19 -10.08
N ALA A 2 -2.77 -54.33 -9.69
CA ALA A 2 -3.82 -53.38 -10.04
C ALA A 2 -3.75 -52.14 -9.13
N LYS A 3 -3.72 -50.94 -9.72
CA LYS A 3 -3.76 -49.68 -8.96
C LYS A 3 -5.18 -49.48 -8.42
N ILE A 4 -5.34 -49.57 -7.10
CA ILE A 4 -6.60 -49.28 -6.40
C ILE A 4 -6.90 -47.79 -6.57
N HIS A 5 -7.82 -47.46 -7.46
CA HIS A 5 -8.30 -46.10 -7.65
C HIS A 5 -9.25 -45.76 -6.48
N LYS A 6 -8.73 -45.13 -5.43
CA LYS A 6 -9.55 -44.66 -4.31
C LYS A 6 -10.54 -43.61 -4.84
N PRO A 7 -11.86 -43.78 -4.66
CA PRO A 7 -12.82 -42.79 -5.11
C PRO A 7 -12.58 -41.47 -4.37
N LYS A 8 -12.47 -40.37 -5.11
CA LYS A 8 -12.38 -39.03 -4.52
C LYS A 8 -13.62 -38.81 -3.64
N PRO A 9 -13.47 -38.30 -2.40
CA PRO A 9 -14.61 -38.05 -1.54
C PRO A 9 -15.56 -37.06 -2.24
N LYS A 10 -16.80 -37.48 -2.48
CA LYS A 10 -17.82 -36.64 -3.08
C LYS A 10 -18.23 -35.60 -2.04
N LEU A 11 -17.89 -34.34 -2.27
CA LEU A 11 -18.35 -33.22 -1.43
C LEU A 11 -19.89 -33.19 -1.45
N SER A 12 -20.51 -33.06 -0.28
CA SER A 12 -21.96 -32.92 -0.20
C SER A 12 -22.38 -31.60 -0.88
N LYS A 13 -23.56 -31.56 -1.51
CA LYS A 13 -24.09 -30.33 -2.12
C LYS A 13 -24.13 -29.17 -1.13
N ALA A 14 -24.39 -29.45 0.14
CA ALA A 14 -24.36 -28.46 1.22
C ALA A 14 -22.94 -27.92 1.51
N ALA A 15 -21.91 -28.77 1.48
CA ALA A 15 -20.52 -28.33 1.63
C ALA A 15 -20.03 -27.50 0.43
N LEU A 16 -20.54 -27.80 -0.78
CA LEU A 16 -20.23 -27.02 -1.98
C LEU A 16 -20.81 -25.60 -1.89
N THR A 17 -22.06 -25.47 -1.44
CA THR A 17 -22.71 -24.16 -1.32
C THR A 17 -22.12 -23.30 -0.21
N THR A 18 -21.67 -23.90 0.90
CA THR A 18 -20.96 -23.16 1.96
C THR A 18 -19.60 -22.67 1.48
N LEU A 19 -18.82 -23.51 0.78
CA LEU A 19 -17.55 -23.11 0.19
C LEU A 19 -17.71 -22.00 -0.86
N GLN A 20 -18.77 -22.07 -1.68
CA GLN A 20 -19.05 -21.04 -2.66
C GLN A 20 -19.36 -19.68 -2.00
N LYS A 21 -20.12 -19.68 -0.90
CA LYS A 21 -20.37 -18.47 -0.10
C LYS A 21 -19.10 -17.94 0.57
N GLN A 22 -18.24 -18.81 1.09
CA GLN A 22 -16.96 -18.40 1.65
C GLN A 22 -16.03 -17.82 0.59
N LEU A 23 -16.04 -18.39 -0.61
CA LEU A 23 -15.26 -17.88 -1.72
C LEU A 23 -15.75 -16.50 -2.17
N SER A 24 -17.08 -16.28 -2.26
CA SER A 24 -17.62 -14.97 -2.62
C SER A 24 -17.29 -13.91 -1.57
N THR A 25 -17.40 -14.21 -0.28
CA THR A 25 -17.05 -13.25 0.78
C THR A 25 -15.56 -12.92 0.80
N LEU A 26 -14.70 -13.91 0.54
CA LEU A 26 -13.26 -13.68 0.41
C LEU A 26 -12.91 -12.80 -0.80
N LEU A 27 -13.58 -13.01 -1.94
CA LEU A 27 -13.39 -12.17 -3.14
C LEU A 27 -13.86 -10.73 -2.90
N GLU A 28 -15.01 -10.55 -2.25
CA GLU A 28 -15.49 -9.21 -1.87
C GLU A 28 -14.53 -8.51 -0.92
N ARG A 29 -14.03 -9.22 0.09
CA ARG A 29 -13.02 -8.70 1.02
C ARG A 29 -11.72 -8.33 0.30
N GLN A 30 -11.26 -9.15 -0.64
CA GLN A 30 -10.09 -8.84 -1.46
C GLN A 30 -10.30 -7.55 -2.25
N LYS A 31 -11.47 -7.39 -2.88
CA LYS A 31 -11.82 -6.18 -3.64
C LYS A 31 -11.83 -4.93 -2.75
N GLN A 32 -12.40 -5.03 -1.55
CA GLN A 32 -12.41 -3.95 -0.57
C GLN A 32 -11.00 -3.59 -0.09
N LEU A 33 -10.17 -4.58 0.22
CA LEU A 33 -8.78 -4.35 0.65
C LEU A 33 -7.95 -3.69 -0.46
N MET A 34 -8.11 -4.11 -1.71
CA MET A 34 -7.44 -3.47 -2.85
C MET A 34 -7.89 -2.02 -3.03
N LYS A 35 -9.18 -1.73 -2.88
CA LYS A 35 -9.69 -0.36 -2.93
C LYS A 35 -9.10 0.48 -1.79
N ARG A 36 -9.10 -0.05 -0.55
CA ARG A 36 -8.58 0.66 0.62
C ARG A 36 -7.07 0.90 0.53
N LYS A 37 -6.33 -0.06 -0.03
CA LYS A 37 -4.90 0.11 -0.32
C LYS A 37 -4.68 1.32 -1.25
N ASN A 38 -5.39 1.38 -2.37
CA ASN A 38 -5.24 2.49 -3.31
C ASN A 38 -5.67 3.83 -2.70
N GLU A 39 -6.70 3.84 -1.87
CA GLU A 39 -7.11 5.04 -1.12
C GLU A 39 -5.98 5.53 -0.19
N LEU A 40 -5.37 4.63 0.58
CA LEU A 40 -4.26 4.96 1.47
C LEU A 40 -3.02 5.44 0.71
N GLU A 41 -2.70 4.83 -0.43
CA GLU A 41 -1.59 5.28 -1.29
C GLU A 41 -1.81 6.72 -1.78
N ASN A 42 -3.05 7.06 -2.17
CA ASN A 42 -3.41 8.42 -2.57
C ASN A 42 -3.37 9.40 -1.38
N GLU A 43 -3.85 8.99 -0.21
CA GLU A 43 -3.80 9.80 1.02
C GLU A 43 -2.35 10.10 1.42
N ILE A 44 -1.46 9.10 1.40
CA ILE A 44 -0.02 9.27 1.69
C ILE A 44 0.59 10.29 0.74
N TYR A 45 0.34 10.15 -0.56
CA TYR A 45 0.86 11.08 -1.57
C TYR A 45 0.35 12.51 -1.36
N LYS A 46 -0.94 12.65 -1.01
CA LYS A 46 -1.56 13.93 -0.73
C LYS A 46 -0.91 14.60 0.48
N TYR A 47 -0.79 13.89 1.60
CA TYR A 47 -0.18 14.43 2.81
C TYR A 47 1.30 14.76 2.58
N GLU A 48 2.07 13.89 1.93
CA GLU A 48 3.45 14.21 1.57
C GLU A 48 3.55 15.49 0.74
N THR A 49 2.66 15.68 -0.23
CA THR A 49 2.61 16.90 -1.05
C THR A 49 2.30 18.11 -0.17
N GLU A 50 1.28 18.03 0.67
CA GLU A 50 0.90 19.10 1.60
C GLU A 50 2.05 19.50 2.53
N TYR A 51 2.73 18.53 3.15
CA TYR A 51 3.82 18.81 4.08
C TYR A 51 5.12 19.27 3.41
N LEU A 52 5.45 18.76 2.21
CA LEU A 52 6.63 19.15 1.46
C LEU A 52 6.47 20.54 0.81
N GLU A 53 5.26 20.88 0.33
CA GLU A 53 5.00 22.14 -0.38
C GLU A 53 4.54 23.26 0.56
N SER A 54 3.78 22.95 1.63
CA SER A 54 3.28 23.96 2.59
C SER A 54 4.25 24.19 3.76
N GLY A 55 5.15 23.25 4.03
CA GLY A 55 6.22 23.43 4.99
C GLY A 55 7.23 24.43 4.44
N GLN A 56 7.08 25.72 4.78
CA GLN A 56 7.94 26.83 4.36
C GLN A 56 9.43 26.62 4.74
N GLY A 57 10.12 25.75 4.00
CA GLY A 57 11.56 25.50 4.11
C GLY A 57 12.01 24.42 5.09
N TYR A 58 11.12 23.67 5.76
CA TYR A 58 11.52 22.64 6.74
C TYR A 58 10.73 21.34 6.58
N PRO A 59 10.93 20.59 5.48
CA PRO A 59 10.34 19.27 5.37
C PRO A 59 10.93 18.33 6.44
N LEU A 60 10.08 17.55 7.10
CA LEU A 60 10.44 16.52 8.11
C LEU A 60 11.45 15.48 7.59
N THR A 61 11.63 15.42 6.27
CA THR A 61 12.55 14.52 5.56
C THR A 61 14.00 15.00 5.56
N ASN A 62 14.27 16.24 5.99
CA ASN A 62 15.63 16.73 6.11
C ASN A 62 16.34 16.12 7.33
N THR A 63 17.62 15.79 7.15
CA THR A 63 18.48 15.23 8.20
C THR A 63 18.62 16.16 9.40
N LEU A 64 18.91 15.61 10.57
CA LEU A 64 19.12 16.36 11.82
C LEU A 64 20.13 17.52 11.66
N ASP A 65 21.12 17.34 10.77
CA ASP A 65 22.12 18.34 10.41
C ASP A 65 21.52 19.64 9.86
N PHE A 66 20.37 19.57 9.18
CA PHE A 66 19.63 20.74 8.68
C PHE A 66 19.04 21.59 9.81
N TYR A 67 18.62 20.95 10.91
CA TYR A 67 18.09 21.65 12.09
C TYR A 67 19.20 22.23 12.98
N LEU A 68 20.39 21.62 12.96
CA LEU A 68 21.56 22.06 13.71
C LEU A 68 22.36 23.16 12.98
N GLY A 69 22.31 23.17 11.64
CA GLY A 69 23.01 24.14 10.79
C GLY A 69 22.28 25.47 10.63
N GLN A 70 22.35 26.33 11.66
CA GLN A 70 21.90 27.72 11.59
C GLN A 70 22.66 28.53 10.52
N ARG A 71 22.15 28.56 9.27
CA ARG A 71 22.35 29.65 8.29
C ARG A 71 21.19 29.66 7.30
N HIS A 72 20.12 30.35 7.69
CA HIS A 72 18.88 30.50 6.93
C HIS A 72 19.08 31.35 5.68
N GLU A 73 19.50 30.75 4.58
CA GLU A 73 19.09 31.23 3.26
C GLU A 73 17.70 30.65 2.98
N LYS A 74 16.69 31.52 2.86
CA LYS A 74 15.34 31.20 2.38
C LYS A 74 15.37 30.82 0.89
N LYS A 75 16.18 29.84 0.50
CA LYS A 75 16.15 29.28 -0.84
C LYS A 75 14.86 28.47 -0.93
N LYS A 76 14.00 28.84 -1.88
CA LYS A 76 12.81 28.07 -2.23
C LYS A 76 13.28 26.66 -2.58
N TYR A 77 13.11 25.73 -1.65
CA TYR A 77 13.49 24.35 -1.84
C TYR A 77 12.56 23.76 -2.91
N VAL A 78 13.13 23.31 -4.02
CA VAL A 78 12.36 22.66 -5.08
C VAL A 78 12.20 21.20 -4.66
N VAL A 79 10.98 20.83 -4.27
CA VAL A 79 10.61 19.47 -3.90
C VAL A 79 10.86 18.52 -5.09
N GLN A 80 11.73 17.53 -4.91
CA GLN A 80 11.99 16.50 -5.91
C GLN A 80 11.20 15.24 -5.59
N ALA A 81 10.98 14.40 -6.61
CA ALA A 81 10.31 13.10 -6.42
C ALA A 81 11.07 12.16 -5.47
N LYS A 82 12.39 12.36 -5.29
CA LYS A 82 13.23 11.62 -4.36
C LYS A 82 12.93 11.93 -2.89
N ASP A 83 12.37 13.11 -2.61
CA ASP A 83 12.05 13.56 -1.24
C ASP A 83 10.75 12.94 -0.72
N ARG A 84 10.00 12.24 -1.59
CA ARG A 84 8.75 11.52 -1.30
C ARG A 84 9.05 10.11 -0.82
N ILE A 85 9.70 10.03 0.33
CA ILE A 85 10.21 8.78 0.91
C ILE A 85 9.10 7.78 1.26
N PHE A 86 7.91 8.24 1.63
CA PHE A 86 6.78 7.37 1.98
C PHE A 86 6.06 6.86 0.73
N SER A 87 5.99 7.64 -0.34
CA SER A 87 5.47 7.17 -1.64
C SER A 87 6.41 6.23 -2.39
N THR A 88 7.73 6.34 -2.18
CA THR A 88 8.75 5.56 -2.91
C THR A 88 9.06 4.21 -2.25
N LEU A 89 8.92 4.08 -0.94
CA LEU A 89 9.19 2.85 -0.18
C LEU A 89 8.08 1.80 -0.27
N LEU A 90 6.90 2.16 -0.77
CA LEU A 90 5.84 1.19 -1.01
C LEU A 90 6.25 0.31 -2.19
N PRO A 91 6.36 -1.04 -2.02
CA PRO A 91 6.75 -1.91 -3.10
C PRO A 91 5.74 -1.75 -4.24
N ARG A 92 6.18 -1.09 -5.31
CA ARG A 92 5.45 -1.06 -6.58
C ARG A 92 5.38 -2.50 -7.05
N ILE A 93 4.22 -3.12 -6.88
CA ILE A 93 3.89 -4.35 -7.58
C ILE A 93 3.79 -3.93 -9.05
N TYR A 94 4.89 -4.03 -9.78
CA TYR A 94 4.88 -3.93 -11.23
C TYR A 94 3.85 -4.95 -11.72
N ARG A 95 2.82 -4.46 -12.42
CA ARG A 95 1.91 -5.28 -13.21
C ARG A 95 2.50 -5.44 -14.60
#